data_AF-A0AAU9PUT2-F1
#
_entry.id   AF-A0AAU9PUT2-F1
#
_cell.length_a   1.000
_cell.length_b   1.000
_cell.length_c   1.000
_cell.angle_alpha   90.00
_cell.angle_beta   90.00
_cell.angle_gamma   90.00
#
_symmetry.space_group_name_H-M   'P 1'
#
loop_
_entity.id
_entity.type
_entity.pdbx_description
1 polymer ?
#
loop_
_entity_poly.entity_id
_entity_poly.type
_entity_poly.pdbx_seq_one_letter_code
_entity_poly.pdbx_strand_id
1 'polypeptide(L)'
;MDKLVFYLLILLNTIQYVYGAGTNITPLDFVKTSCKTTRNQALCVNSLSSYAGSIQGSDQQLAKAAIAVSLNNAKSAAALVSKLSGTSKLKPQEYQALKDCVNSMISCIASLTQSVQELGKMGQFKGKNFDWHMNSLQTWVSSALTDQNTCAGGFSDGSMNGKVKDALNKKMTSVAQVTSNALALVNGFALRHKAGTHKP
;
A
#
# COMPACT_ATOMS: atom_id res chain seq x y z
N MET A 1 -5.48 61.49 -19.36
CA MET A 1 -6.15 60.20 -19.10
C MET A 1 -5.13 59.07 -18.90
N ASP A 2 -3.87 59.42 -18.66
CA ASP A 2 -2.74 58.53 -18.90
C ASP A 2 -2.25 57.82 -17.63
N LYS A 3 -2.49 58.42 -16.45
CA LYS A 3 -2.12 57.83 -15.16
C LYS A 3 -3.01 56.63 -14.80
N LEU A 4 -4.30 56.68 -15.14
CA LEU A 4 -5.25 55.60 -14.83
C LEU A 4 -4.95 54.33 -15.64
N VAL A 5 -4.59 54.50 -16.92
CA VAL A 5 -4.18 53.41 -17.82
C VAL A 5 -2.85 52.81 -17.34
N PHE A 6 -1.92 53.63 -16.88
CA PHE A 6 -0.64 53.16 -16.33
C PHE A 6 -0.82 52.30 -15.06
N TYR A 7 -1.70 52.71 -14.14
CA TYR A 7 -2.03 51.93 -12.94
C TYR A 7 -2.75 50.61 -13.28
N LEU A 8 -3.66 50.62 -14.26
CA LEU A 8 -4.33 49.41 -14.76
C LEU A 8 -3.35 48.40 -15.37
N LEU A 9 -2.36 48.88 -16.12
CA LEU A 9 -1.32 48.03 -16.73
C LEU A 9 -0.36 47.43 -15.69
N ILE A 10 -0.02 48.17 -14.63
CA ILE A 10 0.79 47.66 -13.51
C ILE A 10 0.01 46.59 -12.74
N LEU A 11 -1.28 46.83 -12.46
CA LEU A 11 -2.14 45.86 -11.76
C LEU A 11 -2.28 44.55 -12.58
N LEU A 12 -2.47 44.64 -13.89
CA LEU A 12 -2.53 43.46 -14.78
C LEU A 12 -1.22 42.65 -14.79
N ASN A 13 -0.06 43.31 -14.76
CA ASN A 13 1.24 42.62 -14.68
C ASN A 13 1.48 41.95 -13.31
N THR A 14 1.00 42.55 -12.21
CA THR A 14 1.08 41.91 -10.89
C THR A 14 0.15 40.70 -10.75
N ILE A 15 -1.01 40.70 -11.43
CA ILE A 15 -1.93 39.55 -11.43
C ILE A 15 -1.31 38.36 -12.18
N GLN A 16 -0.55 38.60 -13.25
CA GLN A 16 0.17 37.53 -13.96
C GLN A 16 1.31 36.90 -13.14
N TYR A 17 1.90 37.63 -12.18
CA TYR A 17 2.96 37.12 -11.30
C TYR A 17 2.42 36.32 -10.10
N VAL A 18 1.16 36.57 -9.71
CA VAL A 18 0.49 35.91 -8.57
C VAL A 18 -0.29 34.66 -9.02
N TYR A 19 -0.73 34.59 -10.27
CA TYR A 19 -1.36 33.40 -10.85
C TYR A 19 -0.32 32.34 -11.27
N GLY A 20 0.20 31.64 -10.27
CA GLY A 20 0.44 30.20 -10.38
C GLY A 20 1.81 29.78 -10.93
N ALA A 21 2.84 29.90 -10.08
CA ALA A 21 3.80 28.81 -9.98
C ALA A 21 3.07 27.57 -9.40
N GLY A 22 2.20 26.96 -10.20
CA GLY A 22 1.73 25.62 -9.90
C GLY A 22 2.95 24.74 -9.91
N THR A 23 3.38 24.26 -8.74
CA THR A 23 4.41 23.23 -8.67
C THR A 23 3.91 22.08 -9.54
N ASN A 24 4.53 21.85 -10.70
CA ASN A 24 4.29 20.65 -11.49
C ASN A 24 4.75 19.49 -10.62
N ILE A 25 3.84 18.94 -9.80
CA ILE A 25 4.13 17.80 -8.92
C ILE A 25 4.49 16.67 -9.87
N THR A 26 5.76 16.27 -9.87
CA THR A 26 6.16 15.12 -10.68
C THR A 26 5.44 13.88 -10.17
N PRO A 27 5.21 12.85 -11.00
CA PRO A 27 4.59 11.61 -10.54
C PRO A 27 5.31 11.00 -9.32
N LEU A 28 6.63 11.18 -9.24
CA LEU A 28 7.44 10.75 -8.10
C LEU A 28 7.19 11.60 -6.85
N ASP A 29 7.03 12.92 -6.98
CA ASP A 29 6.72 13.79 -5.83
C ASP A 29 5.34 13.51 -5.24
N PHE A 30 4.39 13.09 -6.07
CA PHE A 30 3.09 12.59 -5.60
C PHE A 30 3.26 11.33 -4.73
N VAL A 31 4.06 10.36 -5.19
CA VAL A 31 4.38 9.14 -4.41
C VAL A 31 5.06 9.51 -3.09
N LYS A 32 6.10 10.35 -3.13
CA LYS A 32 6.82 10.80 -1.93
C LYS A 32 5.89 11.47 -0.93
N THR A 33 5.02 12.36 -1.40
CA THR A 33 4.07 13.09 -0.55
C THR A 33 3.08 12.14 0.09
N SER A 34 2.53 11.21 -0.69
CA SER A 34 1.56 10.24 -0.20
C SER A 34 2.17 9.26 0.81
N CYS A 35 3.43 8.85 0.61
CA CYS A 35 4.13 7.97 1.54
C CYS A 35 4.44 8.61 2.90
N LYS A 36 4.32 9.94 3.07
CA LYS A 36 4.50 10.60 4.38
C LYS A 36 3.45 10.17 5.40
N THR A 37 2.29 9.70 4.95
CA THR A 37 1.22 9.23 5.85
C THR A 37 1.38 7.78 6.28
N THR A 38 2.44 7.09 5.83
CA THR A 38 2.67 5.69 6.18
C THR A 38 3.72 5.54 7.27
N ARG A 39 3.68 4.43 8.01
CA ARG A 39 4.64 4.14 9.09
C ARG A 39 6.06 3.92 8.55
N ASN A 40 6.19 3.18 7.44
CA ASN A 40 7.48 2.87 6.83
C ASN A 40 7.67 3.70 5.56
N GLN A 41 7.90 5.00 5.72
CA GLN A 41 7.90 5.99 4.63
C GLN A 41 8.94 5.67 3.55
N ALA A 42 10.20 5.42 3.94
CA ALA A 42 11.27 5.08 3.00
C ALA A 42 10.95 3.80 2.20
N LEU A 43 10.42 2.78 2.89
CA LEU A 43 10.00 1.53 2.25
C LEU A 43 8.83 1.75 1.27
N CYS A 44 7.87 2.61 1.63
CA CYS A 44 6.76 3.00 0.76
C CYS A 44 7.28 3.64 -0.53
N VAL A 45 8.14 4.64 -0.41
CA VAL A 45 8.73 5.34 -1.57
C VAL A 45 9.51 4.36 -2.44
N ASN A 46 10.40 3.56 -1.84
CA ASN A 46 11.20 2.58 -2.58
C ASN A 46 10.34 1.55 -3.32
N SER A 47 9.24 1.14 -2.70
CA SER A 47 8.31 0.14 -3.27
C SER A 47 7.47 0.68 -4.42
N LEU A 48 7.23 1.99 -4.49
CA LEU A 48 6.28 2.61 -5.43
C LEU A 48 6.93 3.51 -6.48
N SER A 49 8.22 3.85 -6.33
CA SER A 49 8.90 4.79 -7.23
C SER A 49 8.89 4.34 -8.69
N SER A 50 9.07 3.04 -8.97
CA SER A 50 9.00 2.49 -10.34
C SER A 50 7.58 2.53 -10.94
N TYR A 51 6.55 2.66 -10.10
CA TYR A 51 5.15 2.76 -10.52
C TYR A 51 4.67 4.20 -10.67
N ALA A 52 5.48 5.20 -10.31
CA ALA A 52 5.10 6.61 -10.29
C ALA A 52 4.44 7.08 -11.59
N GLY A 53 5.01 6.71 -12.75
CA GLY A 53 4.46 7.07 -14.06
C GLY A 53 3.05 6.50 -14.32
N SER A 54 2.75 5.31 -13.81
CA SER A 54 1.42 4.67 -13.93
C SER A 54 0.40 5.16 -12.90
N ILE A 55 0.87 5.72 -11.79
CA ILE A 55 0.01 6.26 -10.72
C ILE A 55 -0.63 7.59 -11.17
N GLN A 56 0.09 8.39 -11.96
CA GLN A 56 -0.42 9.64 -12.57
C GLN A 56 -1.14 10.58 -11.59
N GLY A 57 -0.67 10.67 -10.34
CA GLY A 57 -1.30 11.51 -9.31
C GLY A 57 -2.67 11.01 -8.81
N SER A 58 -3.08 9.78 -9.14
CA SER A 58 -4.36 9.20 -8.71
C SER A 58 -4.20 8.40 -7.42
N ASP A 59 -4.98 8.76 -6.40
CA ASP A 59 -5.04 8.02 -5.13
C ASP A 59 -5.50 6.58 -5.30
N GLN A 60 -6.46 6.34 -6.20
CA GLN A 60 -6.94 5.00 -6.51
C GLN A 60 -5.83 4.16 -7.14
N GLN A 61 -5.09 4.71 -8.11
CA GLN A 61 -3.98 3.99 -8.75
C GLN A 61 -2.82 3.79 -7.78
N LEU A 62 -2.54 4.76 -6.90
CA LEU A 62 -1.55 4.63 -5.84
C LEU A 62 -1.87 3.49 -4.89
N ALA A 63 -3.10 3.46 -4.36
CA ALA A 63 -3.55 2.37 -3.49
C ALA A 63 -3.52 1.02 -4.22
N LYS A 64 -3.92 0.97 -5.49
CA LYS A 64 -3.88 -0.25 -6.31
C LYS A 64 -2.45 -0.75 -6.53
N ALA A 65 -1.52 0.15 -6.85
CA ALA A 65 -0.11 -0.19 -6.98
C ALA A 65 0.46 -0.73 -5.65
N ALA A 66 0.12 -0.12 -4.52
CA ALA A 66 0.59 -0.56 -3.21
C ALA A 66 0.09 -1.96 -2.83
N ILE A 67 -1.19 -2.27 -3.10
CA ILE A 67 -1.73 -3.62 -2.90
C ILE A 67 -1.09 -4.62 -3.86
N ALA A 68 -0.88 -4.25 -5.14
CA ALA A 68 -0.21 -5.13 -6.10
C ALA A 68 1.24 -5.45 -5.69
N VAL A 69 1.99 -4.46 -5.20
CA VAL A 69 3.33 -4.69 -4.64
C VAL A 69 3.28 -5.58 -3.40
N SER A 70 2.28 -5.39 -2.52
CA SER A 70 2.06 -6.26 -1.35
C SER A 70 1.76 -7.70 -1.76
N LEU A 71 0.89 -7.91 -2.76
CA LEU A 71 0.56 -9.22 -3.33
C LEU A 71 1.78 -9.92 -3.90
N ASN A 72 2.61 -9.22 -4.66
CA ASN A 72 3.85 -9.79 -5.20
C ASN A 72 4.83 -10.18 -4.09
N ASN A 73 4.97 -9.34 -3.07
CA ASN A 73 5.80 -9.65 -1.89
C ASN A 73 5.27 -10.86 -1.12
N ALA A 74 3.94 -10.99 -0.96
CA ALA A 74 3.29 -12.12 -0.32
C ALA A 74 3.51 -13.43 -1.11
N LYS A 75 3.41 -13.40 -2.45
CA LYS A 75 3.73 -14.54 -3.32
C LYS A 75 5.19 -14.97 -3.16
N SER A 76 6.13 -14.02 -3.16
CA SER A 76 7.54 -14.34 -2.93
C SER A 76 7.81 -14.89 -1.52
N ALA A 77 7.07 -14.41 -0.51
CA ALA A 77 7.13 -14.96 0.84
C ALA A 77 6.61 -16.40 0.89
N ALA A 78 5.46 -16.68 0.29
CA ALA A 78 4.91 -18.04 0.21
C ALA A 78 5.89 -19.01 -0.44
N ALA A 79 6.53 -18.62 -1.56
CA ALA A 79 7.54 -19.43 -2.21
C ALA A 79 8.74 -19.75 -1.31
N LEU A 80 9.18 -18.78 -0.50
CA LEU A 80 10.24 -19.00 0.49
C LEU A 80 9.80 -19.97 1.58
N VAL A 81 8.58 -19.84 2.11
CA VAL A 81 8.03 -20.74 3.13
C VAL A 81 7.94 -22.16 2.58
N SER A 82 7.40 -22.34 1.38
CA SER A 82 7.32 -23.64 0.71
C SER A 82 8.71 -24.25 0.50
N LYS A 83 9.70 -23.47 0.07
CA LYS A 83 11.09 -23.94 -0.06
C LYS A 83 11.65 -24.40 1.29
N LEU A 84 11.50 -23.60 2.34
CA LEU A 84 11.96 -23.96 3.69
C LEU A 84 11.32 -25.27 4.16
N SER A 85 10.04 -25.49 3.84
CA SER A 85 9.29 -26.69 4.22
C SER A 85 9.75 -27.96 3.50
N GLY A 86 10.28 -27.83 2.28
CA GLY A 86 10.69 -28.96 1.44
C GLY A 86 12.16 -29.33 1.48
N THR A 87 13.07 -28.41 1.85
CA THR A 87 14.53 -28.63 1.73
C THR A 87 15.30 -28.66 3.05
N SER A 88 14.65 -28.36 4.17
CA SER A 88 15.33 -28.20 5.46
C SER A 88 15.22 -29.48 6.29
N LYS A 89 16.28 -29.85 7.02
CA LYS A 89 16.18 -30.85 8.10
C LYS A 89 15.45 -30.19 9.29
N LEU A 90 14.13 -30.29 9.28
CA LEU A 90 13.26 -29.61 10.23
C LEU A 90 13.01 -30.48 11.45
N LYS A 91 12.94 -29.83 12.62
CA LYS A 91 12.30 -30.44 13.80
C LYS A 91 10.80 -30.61 13.53
N PRO A 92 10.12 -31.56 14.18
CA PRO A 92 8.67 -31.76 14.00
C PRO A 92 7.85 -30.47 14.23
N GLN A 93 8.22 -29.67 15.24
CA GLN A 93 7.56 -28.39 15.54
C GLN A 93 7.77 -27.36 14.44
N GLU A 94 8.99 -27.21 13.91
CA GLU A 94 9.29 -26.30 12.81
C GLU A 94 8.54 -26.69 11.53
N TYR A 95 8.43 -28.00 11.28
CA TYR A 95 7.68 -28.51 10.13
C TYR A 95 6.19 -28.18 10.23
N GLN A 96 5.57 -28.37 11.41
CA GLN A 96 4.17 -28.01 11.61
C GLN A 96 3.97 -26.49 11.49
N ALA A 97 4.83 -25.68 12.11
CA ALA A 97 4.75 -24.23 12.02
C ALA A 97 4.94 -23.71 10.57
N LEU A 98 5.80 -24.35 9.76
CA LEU A 98 5.91 -24.03 8.34
C LEU A 98 4.64 -24.40 7.56
N LYS A 99 4.02 -25.54 7.83
CA LYS A 99 2.74 -25.92 7.21
C LYS A 99 1.64 -24.92 7.52
N ASP A 100 1.52 -24.52 8.78
CA ASP A 100 0.53 -23.54 9.21
C ASP A 100 0.81 -22.19 8.54
N CYS A 101 2.08 -21.78 8.46
CA CYS A 101 2.46 -20.59 7.72
C CYS A 101 2.11 -20.67 6.22
N VAL A 102 2.29 -21.82 5.54
CA VAL A 102 1.86 -21.98 4.13
C VAL A 102 0.37 -21.70 3.99
N ASN A 103 -0.45 -22.24 4.88
CA ASN A 103 -1.91 -22.03 4.85
C ASN A 103 -2.27 -20.56 5.08
N SER A 104 -1.67 -19.89 6.07
CA SER A 104 -1.87 -18.45 6.30
C SER A 104 -1.45 -17.63 5.07
N MET A 105 -0.34 -17.98 4.41
CA MET A 105 0.11 -17.26 3.22
C MET A 105 -0.78 -17.47 2.00
N ILE A 106 -1.45 -18.62 1.86
CA ILE A 106 -2.48 -18.84 0.83
C ILE A 106 -3.66 -17.88 1.06
N SER A 107 -4.17 -17.80 2.29
CA SER A 107 -5.24 -16.86 2.67
C SER A 107 -4.83 -15.40 2.46
N CYS A 108 -3.58 -15.06 2.78
CA CYS A 108 -3.01 -13.74 2.56
C CYS A 108 -3.04 -13.36 1.07
N ILE A 109 -2.59 -14.26 0.20
CA ILE A 109 -2.56 -14.05 -1.26
C ILE A 109 -3.97 -13.92 -1.82
N ALA A 110 -4.92 -14.74 -1.35
CA ALA A 110 -6.32 -14.65 -1.77
C ALA A 110 -6.92 -13.27 -1.40
N SER A 111 -6.75 -12.84 -0.15
CA SER A 111 -7.24 -11.55 0.35
C SER A 111 -6.66 -10.37 -0.43
N LEU A 112 -5.34 -10.37 -0.69
CA LEU A 112 -4.69 -9.33 -1.50
C LEU A 112 -5.14 -9.36 -2.96
N THR A 113 -5.40 -10.55 -3.52
CA THR A 113 -5.92 -10.69 -4.88
C THR A 113 -7.32 -10.09 -5.00
N GLN A 114 -8.21 -10.41 -4.07
CA GLN A 114 -9.55 -9.80 -3.98
C GLN A 114 -9.44 -8.28 -3.86
N SER A 115 -8.52 -7.81 -3.01
CA SER A 115 -8.28 -6.38 -2.80
C SER A 115 -7.88 -5.64 -4.09
N VAL A 116 -6.99 -6.20 -4.91
CA VAL A 116 -6.61 -5.61 -6.21
C VAL A 116 -7.79 -5.55 -7.17
N GLN A 117 -8.58 -6.62 -7.24
CA GLN A 117 -9.75 -6.71 -8.13
C GLN A 117 -10.82 -5.69 -7.75
N GLU A 118 -11.12 -5.58 -6.46
CA GLU A 118 -12.11 -4.67 -5.90
C GLU A 118 -11.74 -3.21 -6.18
N LEU A 119 -10.49 -2.85 -5.87
CA LEU A 119 -10.00 -1.49 -6.09
C LEU A 119 -9.95 -1.12 -7.58
N GLY A 120 -9.77 -2.10 -8.47
CA GLY A 120 -9.87 -1.91 -9.91
C GLY A 120 -11.26 -1.49 -10.40
N LYS A 121 -12.31 -1.87 -9.68
CA LYS A 121 -13.70 -1.53 -9.97
C LYS A 121 -14.20 -0.31 -9.21
N MET A 122 -13.48 0.12 -8.18
CA MET A 122 -13.94 1.14 -7.22
C MET A 122 -14.42 2.46 -7.83
N GLY A 123 -13.88 2.87 -8.97
CA GLY A 123 -14.29 4.11 -9.66
C GLY A 123 -15.76 4.14 -10.08
N GLN A 124 -16.39 2.97 -10.23
CA GLN A 124 -17.80 2.83 -10.62
C GLN A 124 -18.78 2.99 -9.45
N PHE A 125 -18.30 2.92 -8.21
CA PHE A 125 -19.15 2.96 -7.01
C PHE A 125 -19.21 4.38 -6.44
N LYS A 126 -20.36 4.73 -5.84
CA LYS A 126 -20.64 6.02 -5.21
C LYS A 126 -21.45 5.83 -3.93
N GLY A 127 -21.39 6.82 -3.04
CA GLY A 127 -22.16 6.85 -1.79
C GLY A 127 -22.03 5.57 -0.97
N LYS A 128 -23.16 5.05 -0.47
CA LYS A 128 -23.19 3.82 0.35
C LYS A 128 -22.58 2.59 -0.33
N ASN A 129 -22.66 2.51 -1.66
CA ASN A 129 -22.07 1.39 -2.39
C ASN A 129 -20.53 1.48 -2.34
N PHE A 130 -19.97 2.67 -2.56
CA PHE A 130 -18.53 2.90 -2.37
C PHE A 130 -18.09 2.55 -0.95
N ASP A 131 -18.84 2.98 0.07
CA ASP A 131 -18.51 2.68 1.47
C ASP A 131 -18.45 1.17 1.75
N TRP A 132 -19.42 0.40 1.25
CA TRP A 132 -19.45 -1.05 1.43
C TRP A 132 -18.25 -1.74 0.77
N HIS A 133 -17.94 -1.39 -0.48
CA HIS A 133 -16.80 -1.93 -1.21
C HIS A 133 -15.46 -1.51 -0.58
N MET A 134 -15.37 -0.26 -0.09
CA MET A 134 -14.17 0.24 0.59
C MET A 134 -13.92 -0.45 1.94
N ASN A 135 -14.96 -0.67 2.74
CA ASN A 135 -14.84 -1.39 4.01
C ASN A 135 -14.41 -2.86 3.78
N SER A 136 -14.93 -3.49 2.73
CA SER A 136 -14.54 -4.86 2.34
C SER A 136 -13.06 -4.90 1.93
N LEU A 137 -12.63 -3.94 1.12
CA LEU A 137 -11.22 -3.78 0.73
C LEU A 137 -10.30 -3.60 1.94
N GLN A 138 -10.63 -2.71 2.87
CA GLN A 138 -9.86 -2.48 4.10
C GLN A 138 -9.78 -3.74 4.95
N THR A 139 -10.87 -4.51 5.04
CA THR A 139 -10.94 -5.77 5.76
C THR A 139 -9.98 -6.80 5.16
N TRP A 140 -10.00 -7.00 3.83
CA TRP A 140 -9.12 -7.97 3.18
C TRP A 140 -7.64 -7.61 3.29
N VAL A 141 -7.28 -6.33 3.12
CA VAL A 141 -5.88 -5.90 3.28
C VAL A 141 -5.44 -6.07 4.74
N SER A 142 -6.31 -5.79 5.72
CA SER A 142 -6.02 -6.01 7.14
C SER A 142 -5.88 -7.50 7.48
N SER A 143 -6.74 -8.35 6.91
CA SER A 143 -6.65 -9.81 7.05
C SER A 143 -5.30 -10.33 6.52
N ALA A 144 -4.88 -9.87 5.35
CA ALA A 144 -3.60 -10.24 4.78
C ALA A 144 -2.41 -9.86 5.68
N LEU A 145 -2.47 -8.71 6.35
CA LEU A 145 -1.47 -8.30 7.34
C LEU A 145 -1.49 -9.21 8.57
N THR A 146 -2.67 -9.58 9.07
CA THR A 146 -2.83 -10.54 10.17
C THR A 146 -2.23 -11.89 9.80
N ASP A 147 -2.51 -12.42 8.61
CA ASP A 147 -1.97 -13.71 8.15
C ASP A 147 -0.42 -13.72 8.13
N GLN A 148 0.20 -12.63 7.69
CA GLN A 148 1.66 -12.47 7.68
C GLN A 148 2.23 -12.46 9.10
N ASN A 149 1.57 -11.77 10.03
CA ASN A 149 1.97 -11.72 11.44
C ASN A 149 1.77 -13.08 12.14
N THR A 150 0.67 -13.79 11.84
CA THR A 150 0.38 -15.13 12.35
C THR A 150 1.44 -16.13 11.90
N CYS A 151 1.82 -16.12 10.61
CA CYS A 151 2.90 -16.96 10.12
C CYS A 151 4.21 -16.73 10.90
N ALA A 152 4.62 -15.47 11.12
CA ALA A 152 5.80 -15.17 11.91
C ALA A 152 5.65 -15.61 13.38
N GLY A 153 4.48 -15.37 13.98
CA GLY A 153 4.15 -15.71 15.36
C GLY A 153 4.12 -17.22 15.64
N GLY A 154 3.88 -18.04 14.62
CA GLY A 154 3.94 -19.51 14.70
C GLY A 154 5.31 -20.05 15.12
N PHE A 155 6.36 -19.24 15.02
CA PHE A 155 7.73 -19.59 15.44
C PHE A 155 8.12 -18.95 16.79
N SER A 156 7.16 -18.50 17.60
CA SER A 156 7.45 -17.79 18.86
C SER A 156 8.20 -18.65 19.89
N ASP A 157 7.97 -19.96 19.92
CA ASP A 157 8.68 -20.89 20.82
C ASP A 157 10.22 -20.85 20.60
N GLY A 158 10.96 -20.79 21.70
CA GLY A 158 12.42 -20.79 21.72
C GLY A 158 13.04 -22.13 21.27
N SER A 159 12.30 -23.23 21.36
CA SER A 159 12.72 -24.55 20.86
C SER A 159 13.00 -24.57 19.34
N MET A 160 12.37 -23.65 18.61
CA MET A 160 12.48 -23.45 17.16
C MET A 160 13.48 -22.33 16.77
N ASN A 161 14.31 -21.87 17.71
CA ASN A 161 15.35 -20.89 17.40
C ASN A 161 16.37 -21.46 16.41
N GLY A 162 16.72 -20.67 15.39
CA GLY A 162 17.69 -21.04 14.38
C GLY A 162 17.42 -20.37 13.03
N LYS A 163 18.17 -20.80 12.02
CA LYS A 163 18.19 -20.19 10.69
C LYS A 163 16.82 -20.14 10.01
N VAL A 164 15.96 -21.13 10.24
CA VAL A 164 14.60 -21.19 9.66
C VAL A 164 13.74 -20.06 10.22
N LYS A 165 13.67 -19.93 11.56
CA LYS A 165 12.95 -18.85 12.24
C LYS A 165 13.46 -17.48 11.82
N ASP A 166 14.78 -17.28 11.76
CA ASP A 166 15.37 -15.99 11.39
C ASP A 166 15.02 -15.60 9.95
N ALA A 167 15.15 -16.53 9.01
CA ALA A 167 14.80 -16.31 7.61
C ALA A 167 13.30 -16.00 7.44
N LEU A 168 12.45 -16.73 8.15
CA LEU A 168 11.01 -16.53 8.12
C LEU A 168 10.61 -15.17 8.70
N ASN A 169 11.06 -14.86 9.92
CA ASN A 169 10.73 -13.61 10.60
C ASN A 169 11.18 -12.39 9.81
N LYS A 170 12.40 -12.44 9.25
CA LYS A 170 12.90 -11.38 8.37
C LYS A 170 12.00 -11.18 7.16
N LYS A 171 11.61 -12.27 6.49
CA LYS A 171 10.75 -12.18 5.29
C LYS A 171 9.35 -11.67 5.66
N MET A 172 8.72 -12.24 6.69
CA MET A 172 7.36 -11.87 7.10
C MET A 172 7.27 -10.44 7.62
N THR A 173 8.24 -9.98 8.41
CA THR A 173 8.30 -8.58 8.86
C THR A 173 8.37 -7.63 7.67
N SER A 174 9.20 -7.93 6.68
CA SER A 174 9.31 -7.10 5.48
C SER A 174 8.00 -7.04 4.70
N VAL A 175 7.32 -8.18 4.50
CA VAL A 175 6.03 -8.22 3.78
C VAL A 175 4.92 -7.53 4.57
N ALA A 176 4.89 -7.68 5.89
CA ALA A 176 3.97 -6.99 6.79
C ALA A 176 4.12 -5.47 6.73
N GLN A 177 5.36 -4.96 6.69
CA GLN A 177 5.60 -3.52 6.55
C GLN A 177 5.11 -2.95 5.22
N VAL A 178 5.29 -3.69 4.11
CA VAL A 178 4.77 -3.30 2.79
C VAL A 178 3.24 -3.30 2.78
N THR A 179 2.62 -4.36 3.31
CA THR A 179 1.15 -4.47 3.39
C THR A 179 0.54 -3.41 4.30
N SER A 180 1.20 -3.09 5.43
CA SER A 180 0.79 -2.00 6.32
C SER A 180 0.85 -0.64 5.64
N ASN A 181 1.87 -0.37 4.82
CA ASN A 181 1.92 0.84 4.00
C ASN A 181 0.77 0.86 2.97
N ALA A 182 0.44 -0.27 2.33
CA ALA A 182 -0.69 -0.35 1.40
C ALA A 182 -2.02 -0.05 2.10
N LEU A 183 -2.26 -0.59 3.30
CA LEU A 183 -3.46 -0.29 4.09
C LEU A 183 -3.57 1.21 4.41
N ALA A 184 -2.48 1.85 4.80
CA ALA A 184 -2.46 3.30 5.04
C ALA A 184 -2.85 4.11 3.79
N LEU A 185 -2.36 3.71 2.62
CA LEU A 185 -2.70 4.37 1.35
C LEU A 185 -4.15 4.12 0.92
N VAL A 186 -4.69 2.91 1.14
CA VAL A 186 -6.12 2.60 0.96
C VAL A 186 -6.99 3.50 1.84
N ASN A 187 -6.63 3.64 3.12
CA ASN A 187 -7.34 4.53 4.04
C ASN A 187 -7.27 5.99 3.58
N GLY A 188 -6.12 6.44 3.09
CA GLY A 188 -5.96 7.78 2.51
C GLY A 188 -6.87 8.01 1.30
N PHE A 189 -6.97 7.02 0.40
CA PHE A 189 -7.87 7.08 -0.74
C PHE A 189 -9.35 7.17 -0.30
N ALA A 190 -9.76 6.36 0.68
CA ALA A 190 -11.12 6.40 1.22
C ALA A 190 -11.49 7.78 1.77
N LEU A 191 -10.59 8.41 2.54
CA LEU A 191 -10.80 9.73 3.12
C LEU A 191 -10.93 10.81 2.03
N ARG A 192 -10.04 10.81 1.03
CA ARG A 192 -10.06 11.81 -0.04
C ARG A 192 -11.26 11.66 -0.97
N HIS A 193 -11.72 10.43 -1.22
CA HIS A 193 -12.95 10.19 -1.97
C HIS A 193 -14.15 10.83 -1.28
N LYS A 194 -14.30 10.62 0.05
CA LYS A 194 -15.40 11.23 0.84
C LYS A 194 -15.36 12.75 0.83
N ALA A 195 -14.17 13.34 0.97
CA ALA A 195 -14.00 14.79 0.91
C ALA A 195 -14.42 15.35 -0.46
N GLY A 196 -14.08 14.67 -1.56
CA GLY A 196 -14.48 15.06 -2.91
C GLY A 196 -15.98 14.94 -3.18
N THR A 197 -16.66 13.97 -2.58
CA THR A 197 -18.12 13.78 -2.74
C THR A 197 -18.97 14.74 -1.91
N HIS A 198 -18.39 15.40 -0.91
CA HIS A 198 -19.08 16.36 -0.02
C HIS A 198 -18.69 17.82 -0.30
N LYS A 199 -18.02 18.11 -1.42
CA LYS A 199 -17.77 19.49 -1.85
C LYS A 199 -19.12 20.13 -2.25
N PRO A 200 -19.51 21.28 -1.67
CA PRO A 200 -20.77 21.95 -1.99
C PRO A 200 -20.86 22.38 -3.45
#